data_AF-A0A4R9PKB4-F1
#
_entry.id   AF-A0A4R9PKB4-F1
#
_cell.length_a   1.000
_cell.length_b   1.000
_cell.length_c   1.000
_cell.angle_alpha   90.00
_cell.angle_beta   90.00
_cell.angle_gamma   90.00
#
_symmetry.space_group_name_H-M   'P 1'
#
loop_
_entity.id
_entity.type
_entity.pdbx_description
1 polymer ?
#
loop_
_entity_poly.entity_id
_entity_poly.type
_entity_poly.pdbx_seq_one_letter_code
_entity_poly.pdbx_strand_id
1 'polypeptide(L)'
;SSITALDLNTGQLRWVRQTVHHDLWDMDVPAQPTLVDITTQGGVVPALVGPTKQGDLYVLDRRTGEPIIPVKEVAAPGGAIEGDHASPTQPASDLSFNPKPLTGADM
;
A
#
# COMPACT_ATOMS: atom_id res chain seq x y z
N SER A 1 -0.60 5.66 -6.90
CA SER A 1 -1.74 5.71 -5.97
C SER A 1 -1.28 5.93 -4.53
N SER A 2 -2.13 6.47 -3.65
CA SER A 2 -1.79 6.71 -2.23
C SER A 2 -3.01 6.66 -1.29
N ILE A 3 -2.75 6.41 -0.01
CA ILE A 3 -3.68 6.63 1.09
C ILE A 3 -3.25 7.91 1.81
N THR A 4 -4.19 8.82 2.05
CA THR A 4 -3.89 10.14 2.60
C THR A 4 -4.85 10.49 3.74
N ALA A 5 -4.34 11.11 4.79
CA ALA A 5 -5.16 11.73 5.83
C ALA A 5 -5.03 13.24 5.80
N LEU A 6 -6.17 13.91 5.92
CA LEU A 6 -6.27 15.37 6.00
C LEU A 6 -6.86 15.77 7.36
N ASP A 7 -6.48 16.94 7.83
CA ASP A 7 -7.17 17.60 8.92
C ASP A 7 -8.56 18.05 8.47
N LEU A 8 -9.61 17.70 9.22
CA LEU A 8 -10.98 17.93 8.80
C LEU A 8 -11.36 19.42 8.72
N ASN A 9 -10.79 20.25 9.60
CA ASN A 9 -11.17 21.67 9.69
C ASN A 9 -10.43 22.52 8.68
N THR A 10 -9.19 22.16 8.37
CA THR A 10 -8.28 22.97 7.55
C THR A 10 -8.02 22.38 6.17
N GLY A 11 -8.31 21.09 5.96
CA GLY A 11 -7.98 20.36 4.75
C GLY A 11 -6.47 20.08 4.58
N GLN A 12 -5.64 20.44 5.56
CA GLN A 12 -4.20 20.28 5.47
C GLN A 12 -3.78 18.81 5.57
N LEU A 13 -2.75 18.44 4.80
CA LEU A 13 -2.17 17.11 4.83
C LEU A 13 -1.61 16.78 6.22
N ARG A 14 -2.06 15.67 6.81
CA ARG A 14 -1.52 15.11 8.05
C ARG A 14 -0.42 14.11 7.75
N TRP A 15 -0.69 13.19 6.83
CA TRP A 15 0.26 12.20 6.35
C TRP A 15 -0.22 11.62 5.01
N VAL A 16 0.73 11.06 4.26
CA VAL A 16 0.50 10.32 3.03
C VAL A 16 1.31 9.03 3.07
N ARG A 17 0.70 7.91 2.66
CA ARG A 17 1.38 6.67 2.35
C ARG A 17 1.16 6.37 0.88
N GLN A 18 2.21 6.57 0.08
CA GLN A 18 2.19 6.16 -1.32
C GLN A 18 2.24 4.63 -1.40
N THR A 19 1.31 4.03 -2.13
CA THR A 19 1.23 2.57 -2.30
C THR A 19 1.81 2.13 -3.63
N VAL A 20 1.84 3.02 -4.63
CA VAL A 20 2.48 2.78 -5.94
C VAL A 20 3.27 4.01 -6.36
N HIS A 21 4.56 3.81 -6.61
CA HIS A 21 5.48 4.75 -7.25
C HIS A 21 5.29 4.68 -8.76
N HIS A 22 4.94 5.81 -9.40
CA HIS A 22 4.71 5.92 -10.85
C HIS A 22 3.89 4.76 -11.44
N ASP A 23 2.58 4.84 -11.26
CA ASP A 23 1.69 3.75 -11.69
C ASP A 23 1.56 3.71 -13.22
N LEU A 24 1.77 2.51 -13.77
CA LEU A 24 1.65 2.21 -15.20
C LEU A 24 0.48 1.26 -15.50
N TRP A 25 -0.15 0.68 -14.47
CA TRP A 25 -1.05 -0.47 -14.63
C TRP A 25 -2.37 -0.35 -13.86
N ASP A 26 -2.80 0.87 -13.51
CA ASP A 26 -4.04 1.11 -12.77
C ASP A 26 -4.03 0.34 -11.43
N MET A 27 -2.88 0.31 -10.74
CA MET A 27 -2.65 -0.42 -9.48
C MET A 27 -3.11 0.40 -8.26
N ASP A 28 -4.29 1.01 -8.37
CA ASP A 28 -4.82 1.92 -7.37
C ASP A 28 -5.21 1.28 -6.03
N VAL A 29 -5.58 2.13 -5.07
CA VAL A 29 -6.33 1.77 -3.87
C VAL A 29 -7.82 1.79 -4.24
N PRO A 30 -8.47 0.65 -4.56
CA PRO A 30 -9.78 0.64 -5.22
C PRO A 30 -10.94 0.76 -4.24
N ALA A 31 -10.71 0.53 -2.94
CA ALA A 31 -11.75 0.44 -1.94
C ALA A 31 -11.48 1.36 -0.76
N GLN A 32 -12.56 1.73 -0.08
CA GLN A 32 -12.48 2.53 1.12
C GLN A 32 -11.71 1.80 2.22
N PRO A 33 -10.90 2.52 3.00
CA PRO A 33 -10.25 1.94 4.16
C PRO A 33 -11.26 1.53 5.24
N THR A 34 -10.98 0.43 5.94
CA THR A 34 -11.72 0.04 7.14
C THR A 34 -10.97 0.52 8.39
N LEU A 35 -11.66 1.17 9.32
CA LEU A 35 -11.10 1.60 10.60
C LEU A 35 -11.40 0.56 11.67
N VAL A 36 -10.36 0.06 12.35
CA VAL A 36 -10.47 -0.97 13.39
C VAL A 36 -9.46 -0.69 14.50
N ASP A 37 -9.67 -1.24 15.69
CA ASP A 37 -8.67 -1.19 16.75
C ASP A 37 -8.01 -2.57 16.86
N ILE A 38 -6.70 -2.64 16.64
CA ILE A 38 -5.92 -3.89 16.61
C ILE A 38 -5.17 -4.04 17.93
N THR A 39 -5.31 -5.19 18.59
CA THR A 39 -4.50 -5.51 19.77
C THR A 39 -3.12 -5.99 19.32
N THR A 40 -2.08 -5.29 19.74
CA THR A 40 -0.67 -5.65 19.49
C THR A 40 0.04 -5.96 20.81
N GLN A 41 1.28 -6.45 20.76
CA GLN A 41 2.09 -6.64 21.97
C GLN A 41 2.35 -5.32 22.74
N GLY A 42 2.36 -4.19 22.05
CA GLY A 42 2.52 -2.85 22.64
C GLY A 42 1.21 -2.21 23.11
N GLY A 43 0.09 -2.93 23.04
CA GLY A 43 -1.24 -2.44 23.37
C GLY A 43 -2.16 -2.27 22.15
N VAL A 44 -3.31 -1.63 22.36
CA VAL A 44 -4.31 -1.42 21.31
C VAL A 44 -3.87 -0.25 20.42
N VAL A 45 -3.81 -0.50 19.11
CA VAL A 45 -3.46 0.49 18.10
C VAL A 45 -4.70 0.82 17.25
N PRO A 46 -5.10 2.10 17.15
CA PRO A 46 -6.15 2.51 16.24
C PRO A 46 -5.65 2.41 14.79
N ALA A 47 -6.14 1.41 14.07
CA ALA A 47 -5.66 1.05 12.75
C ALA A 47 -6.62 1.47 11.62
N LEU A 48 -6.04 1.56 10.43
CA LEU A 48 -6.69 1.63 9.13
C LEU A 48 -6.19 0.44 8.30
N VAL A 49 -7.10 -0.27 7.65
CA VAL A 49 -6.79 -1.35 6.70
C VAL A 49 -7.27 -0.95 5.31
N GLY A 50 -6.33 -0.79 4.38
CA GLY A 50 -6.59 -0.43 2.98
C GLY A 50 -6.14 -1.53 2.02
N PRO A 51 -7.06 -2.25 1.35
CA PRO A 51 -6.71 -3.16 0.28
C PRO A 51 -6.32 -2.40 -0.99
N THR A 52 -5.43 -2.95 -1.81
CA THR A 52 -4.96 -2.36 -3.06
C THR A 52 -5.06 -3.33 -4.23
N LYS A 53 -5.08 -2.82 -5.47
CA LYS A 53 -5.06 -3.66 -6.68
C LYS A 53 -3.76 -4.44 -6.86
N GLN A 54 -2.71 -4.09 -6.13
CA GLN A 54 -1.46 -4.86 -6.06
C GLN A 54 -1.62 -6.21 -5.35
N GLY A 55 -2.77 -6.49 -4.72
CA GLY A 55 -2.97 -7.68 -3.87
C GLY A 55 -2.54 -7.49 -2.42
N ASP A 56 -1.96 -6.32 -2.09
CA ASP A 56 -1.47 -5.98 -0.77
C ASP A 56 -2.57 -5.37 0.12
N LEU A 57 -2.49 -5.69 1.43
CA LEU A 57 -3.21 -4.99 2.48
C LEU A 57 -2.27 -4.07 3.25
N TYR A 58 -2.54 -2.77 3.21
CA TYR A 58 -1.82 -1.79 4.02
C TYR A 58 -2.52 -1.63 5.37
N VAL A 59 -1.86 -2.04 6.44
CA VAL A 59 -2.35 -1.91 7.82
C VAL A 59 -1.53 -0.82 8.50
N LEU A 60 -2.16 0.34 8.71
CA LEU A 60 -1.49 1.56 9.18
C LEU A 60 -2.06 2.02 10.52
N ASP A 61 -1.24 2.63 11.38
CA ASP A 61 -1.76 3.45 12.48
C ASP A 61 -2.46 4.67 11.87
N ARG A 62 -3.78 4.78 12.06
CA ARG A 62 -4.59 5.81 11.38
C ARG A 62 -4.24 7.24 11.81
N ARG A 63 -3.49 7.41 12.90
CA ARG A 63 -3.05 8.71 13.42
C ARG A 63 -1.81 9.23 12.71
N THR A 64 -0.92 8.33 12.28
CA THR A 64 0.42 8.69 11.77
C THR A 64 0.67 8.23 10.34
N GLY A 65 -0.08 7.23 9.84
CA GLY A 65 0.20 6.59 8.56
C GLY A 65 1.36 5.58 8.62
N GLU A 66 1.94 5.34 9.81
CA GLU A 66 3.01 4.36 9.99
C GLU A 66 2.49 2.93 9.90
N PRO A 67 3.27 2.00 9.34
CA PRO A 67 2.83 0.65 9.08
C PRO A 67 2.85 -0.16 10.37
N ILE A 68 1.74 -0.83 10.69
CA ILE A 68 1.66 -1.80 11.79
C ILE A 68 2.22 -3.15 11.32
N ILE A 69 1.92 -3.53 10.08
CA ILE A 69 2.57 -4.65 9.38
C ILE A 69 3.66 -4.08 8.49
N PRO A 70 4.90 -4.61 8.51
CA PRO A 70 6.01 -4.05 7.74
C PRO A 70 5.68 -3.87 6.26
N VAL A 71 6.13 -2.73 5.73
CA VAL A 71 6.11 -2.41 4.29
C VAL A 71 7.57 -2.22 3.87
N LYS A 72 7.97 -2.88 2.80
CA LYS A 72 9.34 -2.87 2.28
C LYS A 72 9.37 -2.45 0.82
N GLU A 73 10.44 -1.79 0.43
CA GLU A 73 10.71 -1.55 -0.98
C GLU A 73 11.19 -2.84 -1.64
N VAL A 74 10.53 -3.24 -2.72
CA VAL A 74 10.92 -4.37 -3.56
C VAL A 74 11.22 -3.89 -4.97
N ALA A 75 12.11 -4.59 -5.68
CA ALA A 75 12.38 -4.27 -7.08
C ALA A 75 11.07 -4.33 -7.88
N ALA A 76 10.77 -3.23 -8.58
CA ALA A 76 9.57 -3.16 -9.41
C ALA A 76 9.78 -3.95 -10.72
N PRO A 77 8.70 -4.43 -11.36
CA PRO A 77 8.75 -4.80 -12.76
C PRO A 77 9.27 -3.63 -13.59
N GLY A 78 10.32 -3.87 -14.37
CA GLY A 78 10.80 -2.92 -15.37
C GLY A 78 9.98 -2.97 -16.66
N GLY A 79 10.36 -2.13 -17.61
CA GLY A 79 9.72 -2.08 -18.92
C GLY A 79 8.59 -1.05 -18.95
N ALA A 80 8.88 0.08 -19.59
CA ALA A 80 7.89 1.09 -19.96
C ALA A 80 7.94 1.28 -21.48
N ILE A 81 6.89 1.88 -22.04
CA ILE A 81 6.88 2.27 -23.45
C ILE A 81 7.91 3.36 -23.73
N GLU A 82 8.25 3.56 -25.00
CA GLU A 82 9.11 4.69 -25.41
C GLU A 82 8.52 6.02 -24.92
N GLY A 83 9.34 6.82 -24.23
CA GLY A 83 8.95 8.11 -23.66
C GLY A 83 8.40 8.06 -22.23
N ASP A 84 8.26 6.88 -21.64
CA ASP A 84 7.88 6.70 -20.23
C ASP A 84 8.95 5.89 -19.45
N HIS A 85 8.75 5.72 -18.15
CA HIS A 85 9.67 5.00 -17.27
C HIS A 85 8.92 4.21 -16.19
N ALA A 86 9.51 3.13 -15.70
CA ALA A 86 9.04 2.46 -14.49
C ALA A 86 9.81 2.97 -13.27
N SER A 87 9.18 2.99 -12.10
CA SER A 87 9.89 3.19 -10.83
C SER A 87 10.89 2.05 -10.60
N PRO A 88 12.07 2.30 -9.98
CA PRO A 88 13.01 1.22 -9.63
C PRO A 88 12.45 0.24 -8.59
N THR A 89 11.64 0.75 -7.66
CA THR A 89 11.02 -0.04 -6.58
C THR A 89 9.54 0.25 -6.42
N GLN A 90 8.84 -0.66 -5.75
CA GLN A 90 7.49 -0.46 -5.22
C GLN A 90 7.45 -0.80 -3.74
N PRO A 91 6.61 -0.11 -2.93
CA PRO A 91 6.31 -0.55 -1.59
C PRO A 91 5.46 -1.83 -1.64
N ALA A 92 5.84 -2.84 -0.88
CA ALA A 92 5.12 -4.09 -0.73
C ALA A 92 4.83 -4.37 0.74
N SER A 93 3.57 -4.65 1.05
CA SER A 93 3.17 -5.06 2.41
C SER A 93 3.56 -6.52 2.66
N ASP A 94 4.04 -6.83 3.87
CA ASP A 94 4.23 -8.21 4.29
C ASP A 94 2.89 -8.97 4.46
N LEU A 95 1.77 -8.26 4.49
CA LEU A 95 0.43 -8.85 4.36
C LEU A 95 -0.07 -8.67 2.93
N SER A 96 0.17 -9.70 2.10
CA SER A 96 -0.18 -9.72 0.69
C SER A 96 -0.89 -11.02 0.31
N PHE A 97 -1.84 -10.92 -0.63
CA PHE A 97 -2.47 -12.07 -1.29
C PHE A 97 -1.80 -12.45 -2.61
N ASN A 98 -0.68 -11.81 -2.96
CA ASN A 98 0.05 -12.19 -4.15
C ASN A 98 0.53 -13.64 -4.06
N PRO A 99 0.19 -14.49 -5.06
CA PRO A 99 0.70 -15.84 -5.10
C PRO A 99 2.20 -15.84 -5.44
N LYS A 100 2.85 -16.98 -5.21
CA LYS A 100 4.16 -17.21 -5.83
C LYS A 100 4.02 -17.09 -7.35
N PRO A 101 5.04 -16.59 -8.07
CA PRO A 101 5.03 -16.58 -9.54
C PRO A 101 4.70 -17.97 -10.07
N LEU A 102 3.64 -18.03 -10.86
CA LEU A 102 3.21 -19.27 -11.50
C LEU A 102 4.03 -19.48 -12.79
N THR A 103 4.31 -20.73 -13.09
CA THR A 103 4.94 -21.19 -14.32
C THR A 103 3.94 -21.95 -15.17
N GLY A 104 4.26 -22.21 -16.44
CA GLY A 104 3.40 -23.03 -17.30
C GLY A 104 3.18 -24.46 -16.79
N ALA A 105 4.00 -24.94 -15.85
CA ALA A 105 3.84 -26.25 -15.22
C ALA A 105 2.85 -26.25 -14.03
N ASP A 106 2.44 -25.07 -13.55
CA ASP A 106 1.48 -24.91 -12.45
C ASP A 106 0.01 -24.82 -12.93
N MET A 107 -0.20 -24.92 -14.25
CA MET A 107 -1.50 -24.83 -14.93
C MET A 107 -2.08 -26.21 -15.24
#